data_AF-A0A1L9PI80-F1
#
_entry.id   AF-A0A1L9PI80-F1
#
_cell.length_a   1.000
_cell.length_b   1.000
_cell.length_c   1.000
_cell.angle_alpha   90.00
_cell.angle_beta   90.00
_cell.angle_gamma   90.00
#
_symmetry.space_group_name_H-M   'P 1'
#
loop_
_entity.id
_entity.type
_entity.pdbx_description
1 polymer ?
#
loop_
_entity_poly.entity_id
_entity_poly.type
_entity_poly.pdbx_seq_one_letter_code
_entity_poly.pdbx_strand_id
1 'polypeptide(L)'
;MSPHANVANGAALEEISDAIDNVNVLKQNLKEKAQTEKDLYEESEFDKEKDKTQFRQYEDACDRVKNFYKEQHSKQTVAYNLKARNDFHSKTRAEMSVWDAMEKLDTLIDESDPDTSLSQIDHLLQSAEAIRRDGKPRWMQLTGLIHDLGKLLFFYDARGQWDVVGDTFPVGCGFDERIIYGTESFEDNEDFGHPIYSTTNGIYTPGCGLDNVMLSWGHDEYLYHVVKEQSTLPDEALAMIRYHSFYPWHNAGAYRHLMNKKDEEMLKAVKAFNPYDLYSKSDDVPTVEELKPYYLDLIDEFFPKKVIKW
;
A
#
# COMPACT_ATOMS: atom_id res chain seq x y z
N MET A 1 -63.34 -12.70 -53.18
CA MET A 1 -61.97 -13.21 -52.94
C MET A 1 -61.06 -12.00 -52.85
N SER A 2 -60.58 -11.65 -51.67
CA SER A 2 -59.60 -10.57 -51.48
C SER A 2 -58.44 -11.15 -50.66
N PRO A 3 -57.19 -11.08 -51.13
CA PRO A 3 -56.07 -11.65 -50.40
C PRO A 3 -55.50 -10.61 -49.43
N HIS A 4 -55.55 -10.91 -48.13
CA HIS A 4 -54.77 -10.17 -47.14
C HIS A 4 -53.32 -10.66 -47.19
N ALA A 5 -52.47 -9.88 -47.87
CA ALA A 5 -51.03 -10.01 -47.75
C ALA A 5 -50.60 -9.40 -46.41
N ASN A 6 -50.25 -10.27 -45.45
CA ASN A 6 -49.46 -9.88 -44.28
C ASN A 6 -48.05 -9.54 -44.76
N VAL A 7 -47.80 -8.27 -45.03
CA VAL A 7 -46.44 -7.75 -45.21
C VAL A 7 -45.87 -7.60 -43.80
N ALA A 8 -45.14 -8.62 -43.34
CA ALA A 8 -44.28 -8.48 -42.18
C ALA A 8 -43.28 -7.36 -42.48
N ASN A 9 -43.44 -6.24 -41.77
CA ASN A 9 -42.68 -5.02 -42.00
C ASN A 9 -41.24 -5.24 -41.52
N GLY A 10 -40.31 -5.49 -42.44
CA GLY A 10 -38.91 -5.83 -42.13
C GLY A 10 -38.23 -4.83 -41.21
N ALA A 11 -38.56 -3.54 -41.34
CA ALA A 11 -38.06 -2.47 -40.47
C ALA A 11 -38.45 -2.66 -39.00
N ALA A 12 -39.64 -3.20 -38.71
CA ALA A 12 -40.08 -3.46 -37.34
C ALA A 12 -39.37 -4.68 -36.73
N LEU A 13 -38.93 -5.64 -37.55
CA LEU A 13 -38.13 -6.78 -37.08
C LEU A 13 -36.68 -6.35 -36.81
N GLU A 14 -36.15 -5.42 -37.59
CA GLU A 14 -34.80 -4.85 -37.44
C GLU A 14 -34.71 -4.01 -36.15
N GLU A 15 -35.68 -3.13 -35.87
CA GLU A 15 -35.74 -2.39 -34.60
C GLU A 15 -35.84 -3.30 -33.37
N ILE A 16 -36.58 -4.41 -33.46
CA ILE A 16 -36.68 -5.39 -32.38
C ILE A 16 -35.34 -6.11 -32.19
N SER A 17 -34.63 -6.44 -33.28
CA SER A 17 -33.30 -7.06 -33.22
C SER A 17 -32.29 -6.13 -32.53
N ASP A 18 -32.24 -4.87 -32.94
CA ASP A 18 -31.35 -3.86 -32.38
C ASP A 18 -31.65 -3.61 -30.89
N ALA A 19 -32.93 -3.63 -30.50
CA ALA A 19 -33.33 -3.51 -29.10
C ALA A 19 -32.90 -4.73 -28.27
N ILE A 20 -32.99 -5.95 -28.83
CA ILE A 20 -32.53 -7.18 -28.18
C ILE A 20 -31.00 -7.16 -28.01
N ASP A 21 -30.27 -6.75 -29.03
CA ASP A 21 -28.80 -6.66 -28.98
C ASP A 21 -28.35 -5.62 -27.95
N ASN A 22 -29.00 -4.45 -27.89
CA ASN A 22 -28.74 -3.46 -26.84
C ASN A 22 -29.03 -3.99 -25.44
N VAL A 23 -30.10 -4.75 -25.24
CA VAL A 23 -30.42 -5.39 -23.95
C VAL A 23 -29.39 -6.46 -23.60
N ASN A 24 -28.88 -7.20 -24.58
CA ASN A 24 -27.85 -8.22 -24.37
C ASN A 24 -26.50 -7.57 -24.01
N VAL A 25 -26.12 -6.48 -24.67
CA VAL A 25 -24.94 -5.67 -24.31
C VAL A 25 -25.09 -5.09 -22.91
N LEU A 26 -26.25 -4.53 -22.55
CA LEU A 26 -26.50 -4.04 -21.19
C LEU A 26 -26.43 -5.16 -20.15
N LYS A 27 -26.98 -6.34 -20.43
CA LYS A 27 -26.88 -7.52 -19.55
C LYS A 27 -25.46 -8.04 -19.43
N GLN A 28 -24.67 -8.00 -20.51
CA GLN A 28 -23.28 -8.40 -20.50
C GLN A 28 -22.44 -7.40 -19.70
N ASN A 29 -22.63 -6.09 -19.92
CA ASN A 29 -22.00 -5.03 -19.13
C ASN A 29 -22.40 -5.11 -17.64
N LEU A 30 -23.65 -5.48 -17.34
CA LEU A 30 -24.11 -5.72 -15.96
C LEU A 30 -23.50 -7.00 -15.36
N LYS A 31 -23.24 -8.04 -16.16
CA LYS A 31 -22.55 -9.26 -15.73
C LYS A 31 -21.05 -9.04 -15.55
N GLU A 32 -20.42 -8.23 -16.39
CA GLU A 32 -19.03 -7.80 -16.26
C GLU A 32 -18.86 -6.87 -15.05
N LYS A 33 -19.83 -5.97 -14.79
CA LYS A 33 -19.92 -5.22 -13.52
C LYS A 33 -20.25 -6.09 -12.31
N ALA A 34 -20.89 -7.25 -12.52
CA ALA A 34 -21.21 -8.24 -11.51
C ALA A 34 -20.21 -9.41 -11.52
N GLN A 35 -18.95 -9.15 -11.88
CA GLN A 35 -17.85 -9.99 -11.44
C GLN A 35 -17.86 -9.89 -9.92
N THR A 36 -18.41 -10.91 -9.25
CA THR A 36 -18.44 -11.02 -7.79
C THR A 36 -17.03 -10.76 -7.29
N GLU A 37 -16.83 -9.67 -6.55
CA GLU A 37 -15.57 -9.38 -5.90
C GLU A 37 -15.11 -10.64 -5.18
N LYS A 38 -13.89 -11.09 -5.49
CA LYS A 38 -13.29 -12.23 -4.81
C LYS A 38 -13.07 -11.88 -3.35
N ASP A 39 -13.07 -12.90 -2.50
CA ASP A 39 -12.75 -12.68 -1.10
C ASP A 39 -11.33 -12.10 -0.97
N LEU A 40 -11.17 -11.16 -0.05
CA LEU A 40 -9.90 -10.50 0.23
C LEU A 40 -8.76 -11.51 0.45
N TYR A 41 -9.05 -12.60 1.16
CA TYR A 41 -8.08 -13.59 1.61
C TYR A 41 -7.85 -14.74 0.63
N GLU A 42 -8.53 -14.77 -0.52
CA GLU A 42 -8.14 -15.66 -1.61
C GLU A 42 -6.68 -15.39 -2.01
N GLU A 43 -5.90 -16.44 -2.26
CA GLU A 43 -4.50 -16.28 -2.66
C GLU A 43 -4.39 -15.48 -3.97
N SER A 44 -3.32 -14.70 -4.10
CA SER A 44 -3.04 -13.97 -5.33
C SER A 44 -2.75 -14.94 -6.47
N GLU A 45 -3.27 -14.63 -7.66
CA GLU A 45 -3.11 -15.47 -8.85
C GLU A 45 -1.98 -14.93 -9.76
N PHE A 46 -1.81 -13.62 -9.81
CA PHE A 46 -0.88 -12.95 -10.73
C PHE A 46 0.61 -13.28 -10.50
N ASP A 47 0.99 -13.65 -9.27
CA ASP A 47 2.40 -13.90 -8.88
C ASP A 47 2.78 -15.38 -8.87
N LYS A 48 1.87 -16.30 -9.20
CA LYS A 48 2.12 -17.76 -9.11
C LYS A 48 3.27 -18.24 -9.99
N GLU A 49 3.46 -17.61 -11.14
CA GLU A 49 4.53 -17.96 -12.09
C GLU A 49 5.81 -17.14 -11.88
N LYS A 50 5.83 -16.24 -10.88
CA LYS A 50 6.99 -15.39 -10.60
C LYS A 50 8.03 -16.14 -9.77
N ASP A 51 9.29 -16.00 -10.17
CA ASP A 51 10.40 -16.49 -9.35
C ASP A 51 10.61 -15.57 -8.15
N LYS A 52 9.99 -15.95 -7.03
CA LYS A 52 10.04 -15.20 -5.76
C LYS A 52 11.47 -15.08 -5.20
N THR A 53 12.42 -15.88 -5.68
CA THR A 53 13.83 -15.83 -5.23
C THR A 53 14.60 -14.63 -5.80
N GLN A 54 14.07 -13.95 -6.81
CA GLN A 54 14.72 -12.77 -7.40
C GLN A 54 14.45 -11.46 -6.65
N PHE A 55 13.49 -11.45 -5.72
CA PHE A 55 13.07 -10.24 -5.01
C PHE A 55 13.76 -10.12 -3.65
N ARG A 56 13.98 -8.89 -3.19
CA ARG A 56 14.50 -8.58 -1.83
C ARG A 56 15.84 -9.24 -1.50
N GLN A 57 16.76 -9.27 -2.47
CA GLN A 57 18.10 -9.84 -2.29
C GLN A 57 19.06 -8.85 -1.61
N TYR A 58 18.96 -8.70 -0.29
CA TYR A 58 19.73 -7.69 0.46
C TYR A 58 21.21 -8.01 0.69
N GLU A 59 21.58 -9.29 0.68
CA GLU A 59 22.98 -9.72 0.77
C GLU A 59 23.77 -9.30 -0.49
N ASP A 60 23.14 -9.45 -1.65
CA ASP A 60 23.69 -9.09 -2.96
C ASP A 60 23.35 -7.64 -3.38
N ALA A 61 22.61 -6.90 -2.54
CA ALA A 61 22.24 -5.53 -2.82
C ALA A 61 23.46 -4.60 -2.91
N CYS A 62 23.34 -3.56 -3.73
CA CYS A 62 24.39 -2.57 -3.93
C CYS A 62 24.65 -1.74 -2.66
N ASP A 63 25.83 -1.10 -2.61
CA ASP A 63 26.25 -0.28 -1.46
C ASP A 63 25.25 0.83 -1.12
N ARG A 64 24.47 1.33 -2.10
CA ARG A 64 23.41 2.31 -1.87
C ARG A 64 22.38 1.81 -0.86
N VAL A 65 21.85 0.60 -1.07
CA VAL A 65 20.82 0.00 -0.19
C VAL A 65 21.40 -0.33 1.19
N LYS A 66 22.62 -0.87 1.22
CA LYS A 66 23.33 -1.17 2.48
C LYS A 66 23.57 0.09 3.32
N ASN A 67 24.03 1.16 2.68
CA ASN A 67 24.28 2.45 3.34
C ASN A 67 22.97 3.11 3.79
N PHE A 68 21.89 2.99 3.00
CA PHE A 68 20.56 3.48 3.37
C PHE A 68 20.09 2.85 4.69
N TYR A 69 20.07 1.52 4.79
CA TYR A 69 19.59 0.85 5.99
C TYR A 69 20.53 1.05 7.17
N LYS A 70 21.85 1.11 6.95
CA LYS A 70 22.78 1.52 8.01
C LYS A 70 22.39 2.90 8.57
N GLU A 71 22.16 3.88 7.70
CA GLU A 71 21.74 5.22 8.14
C GLU A 71 20.40 5.22 8.88
N GLN A 72 19.40 4.50 8.37
CA GLN A 72 18.10 4.35 9.00
C GLN A 72 18.23 3.72 10.39
N HIS A 73 18.93 2.61 10.50
CA HIS A 73 19.12 1.87 11.74
C HIS A 73 19.89 2.69 12.77
N SER A 74 20.87 3.50 12.37
CA SER A 74 21.57 4.41 13.29
C SER A 74 20.70 5.56 13.82
N LYS A 75 19.72 6.04 13.03
CA LYS A 75 19.04 7.33 13.30
C LYS A 75 17.59 7.21 13.77
N GLN A 76 16.93 6.08 13.55
CA GLN A 76 15.57 5.83 14.04
C GLN A 76 15.61 5.46 15.53
N THR A 77 15.46 6.47 16.37
CA THR A 77 15.47 6.35 17.84
C THR A 77 14.09 6.68 18.41
N VAL A 78 13.83 6.33 19.66
CA VAL A 78 12.62 6.75 20.39
C VAL A 78 12.49 8.26 20.39
N ALA A 79 13.58 8.98 20.65
CA ALA A 79 13.60 10.44 20.67
C ALA A 79 13.22 11.03 19.30
N TYR A 80 13.78 10.48 18.22
CA TYR A 80 13.44 10.89 16.87
C TYR A 80 11.95 10.65 16.55
N ASN A 81 11.46 9.46 16.87
CA ASN A 81 10.10 9.03 16.56
C ASN A 81 9.03 9.84 17.30
N LEU A 82 9.30 10.20 18.56
CA LEU A 82 8.44 11.12 19.32
C LEU A 82 8.39 12.50 18.69
N LYS A 83 9.56 13.03 18.28
CA LYS A 83 9.65 14.33 17.63
C LYS A 83 8.89 14.35 16.29
N ALA A 84 9.11 13.35 15.43
CA ALA A 84 8.50 13.28 14.11
C ALA A 84 6.97 13.22 14.19
N ARG A 85 6.41 12.42 15.11
CA ARG A 85 4.97 12.35 15.38
C ARG A 85 4.39 13.66 15.91
N ASN A 86 5.11 14.34 16.80
CA ASN A 86 4.67 15.65 17.28
C ASN A 86 4.68 16.71 16.16
N ASP A 87 5.73 16.71 15.33
CA ASP A 87 5.82 17.60 14.18
C ASP A 87 4.72 17.33 13.15
N PHE A 88 4.35 16.06 12.94
CA PHE A 88 3.21 15.67 12.12
C PHE A 88 1.92 16.34 12.57
N HIS A 89 1.58 16.24 13.86
CA HIS A 89 0.33 16.82 14.39
C HIS A 89 0.36 18.36 14.47
N SER A 90 1.54 18.98 14.44
CA SER A 90 1.67 20.43 14.60
C SER A 90 1.27 21.25 13.36
N LYS A 91 1.24 20.64 12.17
CA LYS A 91 1.03 21.37 10.90
C LYS A 91 0.54 20.48 9.76
N THR A 92 -0.19 21.10 8.84
CA THR A 92 -0.46 20.57 7.50
C THR A 92 0.66 20.99 6.56
N ARG A 93 1.22 20.06 5.79
CA ARG A 93 2.35 20.26 4.88
C ARG A 93 1.88 20.68 3.49
N ALA A 94 0.77 20.10 3.05
CA ALA A 94 0.15 20.47 1.79
C ALA A 94 -1.35 20.17 1.75
N GLU A 95 -2.04 20.84 0.84
CA GLU A 95 -3.43 20.58 0.51
C GLU A 95 -3.52 20.30 -0.99
N MET A 96 -3.82 19.05 -1.37
CA MET A 96 -3.94 18.64 -2.77
C MET A 96 -4.82 17.39 -2.89
N SER A 97 -5.28 17.07 -4.10
CA SER A 97 -6.01 15.82 -4.32
C SER A 97 -5.08 14.61 -4.27
N VAL A 98 -5.65 13.40 -4.13
CA VAL A 98 -4.88 12.14 -4.18
C VAL A 98 -4.16 12.00 -5.51
N TRP A 99 -4.78 12.41 -6.62
CA TRP A 99 -4.15 12.34 -7.93
C TRP A 99 -3.00 13.33 -8.09
N ASP A 100 -3.17 14.57 -7.60
CA ASP A 100 -2.08 15.56 -7.60
C ASP A 100 -0.89 15.09 -6.72
N ALA A 101 -1.19 14.39 -5.62
CA ALA A 101 -0.21 13.74 -4.77
C ALA A 101 0.58 12.65 -5.51
N MET A 102 -0.09 11.82 -6.31
CA MET A 102 0.58 10.84 -7.19
C MET A 102 1.48 11.53 -8.21
N GLU A 103 0.98 12.55 -8.90
CA GLU A 103 1.76 13.31 -9.91
C GLU A 103 2.97 14.01 -9.26
N LYS A 104 2.85 14.49 -8.02
CA LYS A 104 3.98 15.05 -7.26
C LYS A 104 4.99 13.97 -6.86
N LEU A 105 4.52 12.82 -6.39
CA LEU A 105 5.37 11.72 -5.95
C LEU A 105 6.22 11.15 -7.09
N ASP A 106 5.70 11.20 -8.32
CA ASP A 106 6.40 10.71 -9.51
C ASP A 106 7.78 11.36 -9.77
N THR A 107 8.04 12.50 -9.14
CA THR A 107 9.34 13.18 -9.18
C THR A 107 10.39 12.62 -8.21
N LEU A 108 10.03 11.64 -7.37
CA LEU A 108 10.91 10.98 -6.39
C LEU A 108 11.51 9.68 -6.95
N ILE A 109 12.78 9.43 -6.65
CA ILE A 109 13.44 8.13 -6.84
C ILE A 109 13.67 7.49 -5.47
N ASP A 110 13.16 6.29 -5.23
CA ASP A 110 13.33 5.52 -3.99
C ASP A 110 14.70 4.82 -3.97
N GLU A 111 15.56 5.16 -3.00
CA GLU A 111 16.92 4.63 -2.88
C GLU A 111 17.01 3.33 -2.07
N SER A 112 15.95 2.98 -1.34
CA SER A 112 15.90 1.79 -0.47
C SER A 112 15.52 0.52 -1.23
N ASP A 113 14.84 0.66 -2.35
CA ASP A 113 14.34 -0.45 -3.15
C ASP A 113 15.49 -1.11 -3.95
N PRO A 114 15.76 -2.41 -3.74
CA PRO A 114 16.73 -3.16 -4.55
C PRO A 114 16.15 -3.64 -5.89
N ASP A 115 14.82 -3.66 -6.04
CA ASP A 115 14.12 -4.43 -7.07
C ASP A 115 13.78 -3.59 -8.31
N THR A 116 13.78 -2.25 -8.26
CA THR A 116 13.37 -1.43 -9.42
C THR A 116 13.88 0.02 -9.47
N SER A 117 13.80 0.63 -10.65
CA SER A 117 13.96 2.07 -10.92
C SER A 117 12.72 2.68 -11.60
N LEU A 118 11.56 2.06 -11.40
CA LEU A 118 10.29 2.53 -11.96
C LEU A 118 9.93 3.92 -11.44
N SER A 119 9.14 4.64 -12.23
CA SER A 119 8.48 5.84 -11.75
C SER A 119 7.51 5.48 -10.62
N GLN A 120 7.26 6.41 -9.69
CA GLN A 120 6.39 6.10 -8.55
C GLN A 120 4.95 5.89 -9.02
N ILE A 121 4.48 6.63 -10.04
CA ILE A 121 3.12 6.45 -10.54
C ILE A 121 2.93 5.07 -11.18
N ASP A 122 3.95 4.53 -11.86
CA ASP A 122 3.90 3.20 -12.44
C ASP A 122 3.78 2.13 -11.35
N HIS A 123 4.57 2.22 -10.29
CA HIS A 123 4.51 1.28 -9.15
C HIS A 123 3.12 1.26 -8.50
N LEU A 124 2.56 2.45 -8.23
CA LEU A 124 1.21 2.58 -7.65
C LEU A 124 0.14 1.95 -8.55
N LEU A 125 0.20 2.22 -9.86
CA LEU A 125 -0.76 1.67 -10.81
C LEU A 125 -0.56 0.17 -11.04
N GLN A 126 0.67 -0.35 -11.04
CA GLN A 126 0.94 -1.78 -11.14
C GLN A 126 0.37 -2.55 -9.96
N SER A 127 0.58 -2.04 -8.74
CA SER A 127 0.01 -2.61 -7.52
C SER A 127 -1.51 -2.64 -7.60
N ALA A 128 -2.12 -1.51 -7.95
CA ALA A 128 -3.57 -1.38 -8.05
C ALA A 128 -4.18 -2.26 -9.17
N GLU A 129 -3.55 -2.33 -10.35
CA GLU A 129 -4.01 -3.16 -11.46
C GLU A 129 -3.80 -4.65 -11.20
N ALA A 130 -2.77 -5.07 -10.47
CA ALA A 130 -2.64 -6.46 -10.04
C ALA A 130 -3.80 -6.87 -9.12
N ILE A 131 -4.14 -6.02 -8.14
CA ILE A 131 -5.29 -6.23 -7.25
C ILE A 131 -6.61 -6.25 -8.04
N ARG A 132 -6.77 -5.34 -9.00
CA ARG A 132 -7.96 -5.25 -9.87
C ARG A 132 -8.11 -6.47 -10.77
N ARG A 133 -7.03 -6.94 -11.40
CA ARG A 133 -7.03 -8.14 -12.27
C ARG A 133 -7.37 -9.40 -11.50
N ASP A 134 -6.93 -9.51 -10.24
CA ASP A 134 -7.30 -10.60 -9.36
C ASP A 134 -8.77 -10.51 -8.88
N GLY A 135 -9.48 -9.42 -9.17
CA GLY A 135 -10.90 -9.24 -8.84
C GLY A 135 -11.15 -8.93 -7.37
N LYS A 136 -10.15 -8.37 -6.67
CA LYS A 136 -10.26 -7.99 -5.26
C LYS A 136 -11.15 -6.77 -5.04
N PRO A 137 -11.64 -6.53 -3.81
CA PRO A 137 -12.56 -5.45 -3.52
C PRO A 137 -12.03 -4.07 -3.94
N ARG A 138 -12.93 -3.18 -4.36
CA ARG A 138 -12.58 -1.82 -4.82
C ARG A 138 -11.72 -1.03 -3.83
N TRP A 139 -12.01 -1.10 -2.53
CA TRP A 139 -11.20 -0.42 -1.50
C TRP A 139 -9.76 -0.94 -1.44
N MET A 140 -9.52 -2.22 -1.77
CA MET A 140 -8.19 -2.81 -1.77
C MET A 140 -7.40 -2.35 -3.00
N GLN A 141 -8.08 -2.20 -4.15
CA GLN A 141 -7.47 -1.61 -5.35
C GLN A 141 -7.01 -0.18 -5.08
N LEU A 142 -7.84 0.61 -4.38
CA LEU A 142 -7.45 1.95 -3.95
C LEU A 142 -6.28 1.90 -2.96
N THR A 143 -6.29 0.94 -2.04
CA THR A 143 -5.18 0.74 -1.09
C THR A 143 -3.87 0.52 -1.85
N GLY A 144 -3.85 -0.33 -2.88
CA GLY A 144 -2.70 -0.50 -3.77
C GLY A 144 -2.30 0.79 -4.49
N LEU A 145 -3.27 1.60 -4.93
CA LEU A 145 -2.98 2.88 -5.58
C LEU A 145 -2.32 3.91 -4.65
N ILE A 146 -2.63 3.88 -3.34
CA ILE A 146 -2.21 4.96 -2.43
C ILE A 146 -1.13 4.58 -1.44
N HIS A 147 -0.83 3.28 -1.23
CA HIS A 147 -0.01 2.80 -0.11
C HIS A 147 1.32 3.55 0.08
N ASP A 148 1.95 3.94 -1.03
CA ASP A 148 3.24 4.63 -1.04
C ASP A 148 3.15 6.17 -1.07
N LEU A 149 1.95 6.76 -1.08
CA LEU A 149 1.80 8.23 -1.08
C LEU A 149 2.36 8.91 0.17
N GLY A 150 2.64 8.16 1.24
CA GLY A 150 3.35 8.70 2.38
C GLY A 150 4.79 9.15 2.08
N LYS A 151 5.37 8.67 0.98
CA LYS A 151 6.70 9.08 0.49
C LYS A 151 6.76 10.57 0.12
N LEU A 152 5.61 11.23 -0.03
CA LEU A 152 5.52 12.69 -0.13
C LEU A 152 6.21 13.43 1.02
N LEU A 153 6.37 12.79 2.19
CA LEU A 153 7.14 13.31 3.31
C LEU A 153 8.54 13.80 2.89
N PHE A 154 9.15 13.17 1.89
CA PHE A 154 10.43 13.55 1.30
C PHE A 154 10.49 15.03 0.85
N PHE A 155 9.39 15.55 0.31
CA PHE A 155 9.34 16.94 -0.20
C PHE A 155 9.14 17.99 0.88
N TYR A 156 8.99 17.59 2.15
CA TYR A 156 8.59 18.48 3.23
C TYR A 156 9.60 18.48 4.37
N ASP A 157 9.42 17.59 5.35
CA ASP A 157 10.12 17.64 6.63
C ASP A 157 11.16 16.53 6.79
N ALA A 158 11.26 15.63 5.82
CA ALA A 158 12.21 14.54 5.84
C ALA A 158 13.65 15.05 5.99
N ARG A 159 14.45 14.33 6.77
CA ARG A 159 15.89 14.61 6.91
C ARG A 159 16.75 13.81 5.94
N GLY A 160 16.17 12.83 5.28
CA GLY A 160 16.77 12.04 4.21
C GLY A 160 15.72 11.07 3.66
N GLN A 161 16.14 10.07 2.91
CA GLN A 161 15.23 8.97 2.57
C GLN A 161 15.02 8.01 3.75
N TRP A 162 16.00 7.92 4.66
CA TRP A 162 16.01 6.99 5.80
C TRP A 162 14.84 7.18 6.78
N ASP A 163 14.23 8.37 6.81
CA ASP A 163 13.03 8.68 7.60
C ASP A 163 11.75 8.78 6.75
N VAL A 164 11.77 8.18 5.56
CA VAL A 164 10.65 8.15 4.61
C VAL A 164 10.38 6.72 4.15
N VAL A 165 11.36 6.03 3.56
CA VAL A 165 11.19 4.73 2.89
C VAL A 165 11.83 3.58 3.68
N GLY A 166 11.79 2.36 3.13
CA GLY A 166 12.42 1.17 3.69
C GLY A 166 11.60 0.42 4.72
N ASP A 167 12.04 -0.81 5.02
CA ASP A 167 11.44 -1.68 6.03
C ASP A 167 11.34 -0.97 7.38
N THR A 168 10.21 -1.17 8.08
CA THR A 168 9.99 -0.58 9.41
C THR A 168 10.24 -1.57 10.53
N PHE A 169 10.53 -1.04 11.71
CA PHE A 169 10.75 -1.81 12.94
C PHE A 169 10.29 -1.03 14.18
N PRO A 170 9.94 -1.71 15.29
CA PRO A 170 9.62 -1.03 16.55
C PRO A 170 10.84 -0.34 17.15
N VAL A 171 10.69 0.93 17.53
CA VAL A 171 11.65 1.62 18.40
C VAL A 171 11.23 1.47 19.86
N GLY A 172 12.16 1.59 20.79
CA GLY A 172 11.85 1.57 22.23
C GLY A 172 11.65 0.18 22.85
N CYS A 173 11.92 -0.89 22.10
CA CYS A 173 12.13 -2.25 22.60
C CYS A 173 13.28 -2.92 21.83
N GLY A 174 13.72 -4.10 22.28
CA GLY A 174 14.87 -4.76 21.70
C GLY A 174 14.69 -5.01 20.20
N PHE A 175 15.73 -4.68 19.42
CA PHE A 175 15.79 -4.99 17.99
C PHE A 175 15.84 -6.51 17.80
N ASP A 176 15.11 -7.04 16.82
CA ASP A 176 15.01 -8.47 16.52
C ASP A 176 15.97 -8.82 15.37
N GLU A 177 16.59 -10.00 15.41
CA GLU A 177 17.53 -10.47 14.37
C GLU A 177 16.91 -10.61 12.98
N ARG A 178 15.57 -10.61 12.88
CA ARG A 178 14.84 -10.65 11.61
C ARG A 178 14.66 -9.29 10.97
N ILE A 179 15.10 -8.20 11.60
CA ILE A 179 15.29 -6.93 10.91
C ILE A 179 16.39 -7.12 9.86
N ILE A 180 16.24 -6.48 8.71
CA ILE A 180 17.25 -6.48 7.66
C ILE A 180 18.64 -6.14 8.23
N TYR A 181 19.68 -6.87 7.80
CA TYR A 181 21.05 -6.76 8.34
C TYR A 181 21.21 -7.06 9.84
N GLY A 182 20.20 -7.64 10.49
CA GLY A 182 20.25 -8.12 11.87
C GLY A 182 20.48 -7.04 12.92
N THR A 183 20.64 -7.45 14.18
CA THR A 183 20.83 -6.49 15.28
C THR A 183 22.17 -5.76 15.22
N GLU A 184 23.18 -6.34 14.58
CA GLU A 184 24.51 -5.75 14.41
C GLU A 184 24.48 -4.41 13.65
N SER A 185 23.53 -4.26 12.73
CA SER A 185 23.34 -3.02 11.98
C SER A 185 22.91 -1.80 12.82
N PHE A 186 22.53 -2.03 14.08
CA PHE A 186 22.14 -1.00 15.05
C PHE A 186 23.27 -0.56 15.97
N GLU A 187 24.51 -1.02 15.78
CA GLU A 187 25.65 -0.71 16.67
C GLU A 187 25.87 0.80 16.92
N ASP A 188 25.53 1.63 15.92
CA ASP A 188 25.67 3.08 15.93
C ASP A 188 24.39 3.82 16.42
N ASN A 189 23.32 3.11 16.76
CA ASN A 189 22.07 3.69 17.28
C ASN A 189 22.19 3.99 18.79
N GLU A 190 21.80 5.19 19.22
CA GLU A 190 21.86 5.59 20.64
C GLU A 190 20.95 4.76 21.57
N ASP A 191 19.90 4.15 21.04
CA ASP A 191 19.01 3.24 21.77
C ASP A 191 19.57 1.81 21.86
N PHE A 192 20.60 1.49 21.07
CA PHE A 192 21.29 0.20 21.11
C PHE A 192 22.08 0.05 22.41
N GLY A 193 21.81 -1.01 23.17
CA GLY A 193 22.37 -1.22 24.51
C GLY A 193 21.71 -0.37 25.63
N HIS A 194 20.69 0.43 25.34
CA HIS A 194 19.97 1.20 26.35
C HIS A 194 19.29 0.28 27.37
N PRO A 195 19.42 0.51 28.70
CA PRO A 195 18.97 -0.42 29.74
C PRO A 195 17.47 -0.71 29.74
N ILE A 196 16.66 0.19 29.16
CA ILE A 196 15.22 -0.03 28.98
C ILE A 196 14.95 -0.56 27.57
N TYR A 197 15.42 0.13 26.54
CA TYR A 197 15.01 -0.14 25.16
C TYR A 197 15.61 -1.43 24.62
N SER A 198 16.73 -1.91 25.15
CA SER A 198 17.28 -3.22 24.75
C SER A 198 16.60 -4.42 25.41
N THR A 199 15.60 -4.22 26.28
CA THR A 199 14.81 -5.32 26.83
C THR A 199 13.71 -5.75 25.85
N THR A 200 13.24 -6.99 25.96
CA THR A 200 12.24 -7.58 25.04
C THR A 200 11.01 -6.70 24.82
N ASN A 201 10.50 -6.06 25.87
CA ASN A 201 9.31 -5.20 25.78
C ASN A 201 9.66 -3.71 25.81
N GLY A 202 10.83 -3.34 26.33
CA GLY A 202 11.24 -1.95 26.52
C GLY A 202 10.17 -1.09 27.17
N ILE A 203 9.69 -0.08 26.44
CA ILE A 203 8.64 0.84 26.92
C ILE A 203 7.21 0.29 26.81
N TYR A 204 7.03 -0.87 26.18
CA TYR A 204 5.72 -1.45 25.89
C TYR A 204 5.26 -2.44 26.96
N THR A 205 3.94 -2.55 27.10
CA THR A 205 3.33 -3.64 27.89
C THR A 205 3.11 -4.85 26.97
N PRO A 206 3.35 -6.09 27.42
CA PRO A 206 3.05 -7.28 26.62
C PRO A 206 1.60 -7.30 26.13
N GLY A 207 1.40 -7.58 24.84
CA GLY A 207 0.08 -7.59 24.20
C GLY A 207 -0.63 -6.22 24.17
N CYS A 208 0.12 -5.11 24.22
CA CYS A 208 -0.47 -3.76 24.12
C CYS A 208 -1.21 -3.51 22.80
N GLY A 209 -0.91 -4.29 21.77
CA GLY A 209 -1.41 -4.11 20.42
C GLY A 209 -0.51 -3.21 19.59
N LEU A 210 -0.36 -3.51 18.30
CA LEU A 210 0.50 -2.74 17.39
C LEU A 210 0.03 -1.29 17.20
N ASP A 211 -1.25 -1.01 17.47
CA ASP A 211 -1.77 0.37 17.52
C ASP A 211 -1.03 1.24 18.55
N ASN A 212 -0.45 0.63 19.59
CA ASN A 212 0.28 1.28 20.69
C ASN A 212 1.81 1.13 20.59
N VAL A 213 2.31 0.58 19.48
CA VAL A 213 3.75 0.42 19.23
C VAL A 213 4.24 1.53 18.30
N MET A 214 5.32 2.20 18.67
CA MET A 214 5.98 3.13 17.76
C MET A 214 6.86 2.36 16.81
N LEU A 215 6.41 2.22 15.56
CA LEU A 215 7.27 1.83 14.45
C LEU A 215 8.15 3.02 14.04
N SER A 216 9.34 2.71 13.51
CA SER A 216 10.24 3.67 12.88
C SER A 216 9.46 4.58 11.93
N TRP A 217 9.71 5.88 12.01
CA TRP A 217 8.94 6.89 11.29
C TRP A 217 9.22 6.80 9.79
N GLY A 218 8.17 6.84 8.98
CA GLY A 218 8.25 6.73 7.53
C GLY A 218 6.88 6.90 6.87
N HIS A 219 6.81 6.53 5.60
CA HIS A 219 5.65 6.68 4.73
C HIS A 219 4.41 5.92 5.25
N ASP A 220 4.56 4.71 5.80
CA ASP A 220 3.47 3.93 6.39
C ASP A 220 2.69 4.72 7.45
N GLU A 221 3.39 5.14 8.52
CA GLU A 221 2.78 5.81 9.68
C GLU A 221 2.24 7.19 9.28
N TYR A 222 2.99 7.92 8.45
CA TYR A 222 2.56 9.21 7.92
C TYR A 222 1.27 9.08 7.12
N LEU A 223 1.21 8.17 6.15
CA LEU A 223 0.04 8.00 5.30
C LEU A 223 -1.15 7.49 6.10
N TYR A 224 -0.95 6.53 7.00
CA TYR A 224 -1.99 6.04 7.91
C TYR A 224 -2.69 7.20 8.63
N HIS A 225 -1.91 8.12 9.21
CA HIS A 225 -2.49 9.27 9.89
C HIS A 225 -3.19 10.26 8.95
N VAL A 226 -2.69 10.46 7.73
CA VAL A 226 -3.35 11.30 6.72
C VAL A 226 -4.71 10.73 6.33
N VAL A 227 -4.79 9.44 6.02
CA VAL A 227 -5.98 8.84 5.40
C VAL A 227 -7.03 8.36 6.42
N LYS A 228 -6.62 7.96 7.63
CA LYS A 228 -7.54 7.46 8.67
C LYS A 228 -8.70 8.41 8.99
N GLU A 229 -8.45 9.71 8.96
CA GLU A 229 -9.45 10.72 9.31
C GLU A 229 -10.11 11.39 8.10
N GLN A 230 -9.62 11.10 6.88
CA GLN A 230 -10.02 11.78 5.65
C GLN A 230 -10.58 10.83 4.58
N SER A 231 -10.64 9.53 4.84
CA SER A 231 -11.19 8.50 3.96
C SER A 231 -12.27 7.66 4.65
N THR A 232 -12.97 6.85 3.87
CA THR A 232 -13.92 5.82 4.33
C THR A 232 -13.35 4.40 4.23
N LEU A 233 -12.02 4.28 4.16
CA LEU A 233 -11.33 3.00 4.07
C LEU A 233 -11.56 2.12 5.32
N PRO A 234 -11.69 0.79 5.15
CA PRO A 234 -11.89 -0.13 6.27
C PRO A 234 -10.59 -0.34 7.08
N ASP A 235 -10.71 -0.93 8.27
CA ASP A 235 -9.57 -1.22 9.16
C ASP A 235 -8.48 -2.04 8.48
N GLU A 236 -8.87 -3.01 7.62
CA GLU A 236 -7.93 -3.83 6.84
C GLU A 236 -7.08 -2.98 5.90
N ALA A 237 -7.67 -2.01 5.19
CA ALA A 237 -6.95 -1.10 4.30
C ALA A 237 -5.97 -0.23 5.09
N LEU A 238 -6.42 0.31 6.22
CA LEU A 238 -5.58 1.11 7.10
C LEU A 238 -4.40 0.31 7.67
N ALA A 239 -4.62 -0.98 7.98
CA ALA A 239 -3.56 -1.86 8.43
C ALA A 239 -2.57 -2.22 7.31
N MET A 240 -3.05 -2.47 6.09
CA MET A 240 -2.18 -2.64 4.92
C MET A 240 -1.28 -1.42 4.76
N ILE A 241 -1.84 -0.20 4.76
CA ILE A 241 -1.05 1.04 4.65
C ILE A 241 -0.04 1.17 5.79
N ARG A 242 -0.48 0.98 7.04
CA ARG A 242 0.36 1.25 8.21
C ARG A 242 1.48 0.23 8.44
N TYR A 243 1.35 -0.98 7.90
CA TYR A 243 2.23 -2.10 8.25
C TYR A 243 2.82 -2.84 7.06
N HIS A 244 2.61 -2.40 5.81
CA HIS A 244 3.16 -3.08 4.62
C HIS A 244 4.70 -3.05 4.56
N SER A 245 5.36 -2.09 5.21
CA SER A 245 6.82 -2.07 5.34
C SER A 245 7.30 -2.85 6.58
N PHE A 246 6.42 -3.37 7.43
CA PHE A 246 6.82 -4.04 8.69
C PHE A 246 7.20 -5.52 8.47
N TYR A 247 8.14 -5.77 7.56
CA TYR A 247 8.59 -7.10 7.14
C TYR A 247 9.02 -8.03 8.29
N PRO A 248 9.73 -7.55 9.33
CA PRO A 248 10.04 -8.38 10.49
C PRO A 248 8.79 -9.04 11.08
N TRP A 249 7.64 -8.34 11.08
CA TRP A 249 6.39 -8.86 11.59
C TRP A 249 5.63 -9.70 10.57
N HIS A 250 5.22 -9.12 9.44
CA HIS A 250 4.28 -9.81 8.54
C HIS A 250 4.93 -10.93 7.74
N ASN A 251 6.24 -10.84 7.45
CA ASN A 251 6.97 -11.89 6.75
C ASN A 251 7.70 -12.82 7.72
N ALA A 252 8.53 -12.27 8.62
CA ALA A 252 9.45 -13.07 9.44
C ALA A 252 8.87 -13.50 10.81
N GLY A 253 7.67 -13.04 11.17
CA GLY A 253 6.96 -13.46 12.38
C GLY A 253 7.55 -12.92 13.69
N ALA A 254 8.26 -11.80 13.65
CA ALA A 254 8.79 -11.10 14.82
C ALA A 254 7.69 -10.33 15.58
N TYR A 255 8.04 -9.84 16.77
CA TYR A 255 7.21 -8.94 17.58
C TYR A 255 5.82 -9.44 18.00
N ARG A 256 5.59 -10.76 17.94
CA ARG A 256 4.34 -11.40 18.37
C ARG A 256 3.95 -11.12 19.82
N HIS A 257 4.93 -10.89 20.69
CA HIS A 257 4.71 -10.59 22.11
C HIS A 257 4.04 -9.23 22.37
N LEU A 258 4.02 -8.33 21.38
CA LEU A 258 3.35 -7.03 21.45
C LEU A 258 1.92 -7.07 20.91
N MET A 259 1.55 -8.13 20.18
CA MET A 259 0.27 -8.22 19.48
C MET A 259 -0.92 -8.48 20.41
N ASN A 260 -2.07 -7.96 20.01
CA ASN A 260 -3.38 -8.33 20.55
C ASN A 260 -4.21 -9.10 19.48
N LYS A 261 -5.48 -9.42 19.81
CA LYS A 261 -6.37 -10.17 18.89
C LYS A 261 -6.64 -9.44 17.57
N LYS A 262 -6.74 -8.10 17.59
CA LYS A 262 -6.95 -7.31 16.37
C LYS A 262 -5.76 -7.47 15.42
N ASP A 263 -4.54 -7.45 15.95
CA ASP A 263 -3.33 -7.56 15.15
C ASP A 263 -3.23 -8.93 14.45
N GLU A 264 -3.73 -10.01 15.05
CA GLU A 264 -3.78 -11.32 14.39
C GLU A 264 -4.71 -11.35 13.16
N GLU A 265 -5.79 -10.57 13.18
CA GLU A 265 -6.66 -10.40 12.02
C GLU A 265 -6.03 -9.46 10.98
N MET A 266 -5.46 -8.33 11.44
CA MET A 266 -4.79 -7.37 10.56
C MET A 266 -3.56 -7.97 9.86
N LEU A 267 -2.86 -8.91 10.51
CA LEU A 267 -1.78 -9.65 9.90
C LEU A 267 -2.24 -10.40 8.64
N LYS A 268 -3.44 -10.99 8.65
CA LYS A 268 -3.98 -11.69 7.47
C LYS A 268 -4.20 -10.71 6.32
N ALA A 269 -4.72 -9.52 6.62
CA ALA A 269 -4.94 -8.47 5.63
C ALA A 269 -3.61 -7.97 5.03
N VAL A 270 -2.61 -7.68 5.86
CA VAL A 270 -1.28 -7.23 5.41
C VAL A 270 -0.59 -8.30 4.56
N LYS A 271 -0.68 -9.58 4.97
CA LYS A 271 -0.16 -10.71 4.18
C LYS A 271 -0.87 -10.89 2.84
N ALA A 272 -2.18 -10.63 2.78
CA ALA A 272 -2.93 -10.68 1.53
C ALA A 272 -2.55 -9.54 0.58
N PHE A 273 -2.12 -8.39 1.09
CA PHE A 273 -1.67 -7.25 0.31
C PHE A 273 -0.24 -7.39 -0.22
N ASN A 274 0.68 -7.90 0.60
CA ASN A 274 2.13 -7.91 0.32
C ASN A 274 2.53 -8.47 -1.07
N PRO A 275 1.93 -9.55 -1.61
CA PRO A 275 2.27 -10.02 -2.94
C PRO A 275 2.11 -8.93 -4.01
N TYR A 276 1.02 -8.14 -3.92
CA TYR A 276 0.70 -7.09 -4.88
C TYR A 276 1.74 -5.98 -4.89
N ASP A 277 2.10 -5.43 -3.72
CA ASP A 277 3.18 -4.43 -3.60
C ASP A 277 4.52 -4.97 -4.12
N LEU A 278 4.91 -6.18 -3.68
CA LEU A 278 6.25 -6.68 -3.98
C LEU A 278 6.40 -7.16 -5.42
N TYR A 279 5.50 -8.03 -5.87
CA TYR A 279 5.72 -8.76 -7.10
C TYR A 279 5.21 -8.03 -8.34
N SER A 280 4.27 -7.07 -8.23
CA SER A 280 3.77 -6.33 -9.41
C SER A 280 4.83 -5.47 -10.08
N LYS A 281 5.94 -5.17 -9.38
CA LYS A 281 7.08 -4.39 -9.90
C LYS A 281 7.70 -4.96 -11.18
N SER A 282 7.48 -6.24 -11.47
CA SER A 282 7.94 -6.91 -12.69
C SER A 282 6.93 -6.89 -13.83
N ASP A 283 5.75 -6.30 -13.64
CA ASP A 283 4.70 -6.27 -14.66
C ASP A 283 4.99 -5.22 -15.73
N ASP A 284 4.25 -5.28 -16.85
CA ASP A 284 4.29 -4.23 -17.86
C ASP A 284 3.83 -2.88 -17.28
N VAL A 285 4.42 -1.79 -17.77
CA VAL A 285 4.09 -0.44 -17.34
C VAL A 285 2.68 -0.08 -17.82
N PRO A 286 1.76 0.28 -16.92
CA PRO A 286 0.39 0.62 -17.28
C PRO A 286 0.30 1.97 -18.03
N THR A 287 -0.70 2.12 -18.90
CA THR A 287 -0.97 3.40 -19.58
C THR A 287 -1.78 4.33 -18.67
N VAL A 288 -1.11 5.32 -18.08
CA VAL A 288 -1.68 6.25 -17.09
C VAL A 288 -2.96 6.92 -17.59
N GLU A 289 -2.97 7.41 -18.84
CA GLU A 289 -4.11 8.14 -19.41
C GLU A 289 -5.36 7.28 -19.54
N GLU A 290 -5.20 5.98 -19.81
CA GLU A 290 -6.31 5.04 -19.93
C GLU A 290 -6.90 4.66 -18.57
N LEU A 291 -6.05 4.56 -17.55
CA LEU A 291 -6.45 4.17 -16.19
C LEU A 291 -6.93 5.33 -15.33
N LYS A 292 -6.48 6.56 -15.61
CA LYS A 292 -6.81 7.76 -14.82
C LYS A 292 -8.32 7.95 -14.58
N PRO A 293 -9.23 7.79 -15.57
CA PRO A 293 -10.66 7.93 -15.31
C PRO A 293 -11.21 6.93 -14.28
N TYR A 294 -10.73 5.68 -14.31
CA TYR A 294 -11.16 4.64 -13.38
C TYR A 294 -10.72 4.96 -11.95
N TYR A 295 -9.45 5.33 -11.78
CA TYR A 295 -8.91 5.59 -10.45
C TYR A 295 -9.36 6.92 -9.86
N LEU A 296 -9.68 7.93 -10.68
CA LEU A 296 -10.33 9.15 -10.19
C LEU A 296 -11.72 8.87 -9.62
N ASP A 297 -12.53 8.02 -10.28
CA ASP A 297 -13.82 7.55 -9.76
C ASP A 297 -13.64 6.79 -8.44
N LEU A 298 -12.66 5.89 -8.39
CA LEU A 298 -12.34 5.12 -7.19
C LEU A 298 -11.87 6.01 -6.02
N ILE A 299 -11.05 7.03 -6.29
CA ILE A 299 -10.64 8.01 -5.28
C ILE A 299 -11.87 8.77 -4.75
N ASP A 300 -12.73 9.28 -5.64
CA ASP A 300 -13.94 10.02 -5.27
C ASP A 300 -14.91 9.16 -4.44
N GLU A 301 -14.90 7.83 -4.61
CA GLU A 301 -15.71 6.89 -3.80
C GLU A 301 -15.28 6.82 -2.34
N PHE A 302 -13.97 6.82 -2.06
CA PHE A 302 -13.43 6.58 -0.70
C PHE A 302 -12.88 7.84 -0.01
N PHE A 303 -12.73 8.95 -0.73
CA PHE A 303 -12.34 10.25 -0.18
C PHE A 303 -13.48 11.26 -0.32
N PRO A 304 -14.29 11.48 0.74
CA PRO A 304 -15.44 12.38 0.69
C PRO A 304 -15.09 13.84 0.34
N LYS A 305 -13.82 14.24 0.52
CA LYS A 305 -13.29 15.54 0.13
C LYS A 305 -12.24 15.35 -0.94
N LYS A 306 -12.36 16.13 -2.02
CA LYS A 306 -11.37 16.11 -3.12
C LYS A 306 -10.00 16.63 -2.72
N VAL A 307 -9.93 17.53 -1.75
CA VAL A 307 -8.67 18.09 -1.24
C VAL A 307 -8.37 17.47 0.11
N ILE A 308 -7.21 16.83 0.18
CA ILE A 308 -6.70 16.13 1.37
C ILE A 308 -5.62 17.00 2.02
N LYS A 309 -5.59 16.99 3.35
CA LYS A 309 -4.53 17.60 4.15
C LYS A 309 -3.44 16.57 4.37
N TRP A 310 -2.30 16.77 3.71
CA TRP A 310 -1.08 15.96 3.80
C TRP A 310 -0.17 16.54 4.88
#